data_AF-A0A2E8ESS2-F1
#
_entry.id   AF-A0A2E8ESS2-F1
#
_cell.length_a   1.000
_cell.length_b   1.000
_cell.length_c   1.000
_cell.angle_alpha   90.00
_cell.angle_beta   90.00
_cell.angle_gamma   90.00
#
_symmetry.space_group_name_H-M   'P 1'
#
loop_
_entity.id
_entity.type
_entity.pdbx_description
1 polymer ?
#
loop_
_entity_poly.entity_id
_entity_poly.type
_entity_poly.pdbx_seq_one_letter_code
_entity_poly.pdbx_strand_id
1 'polypeptide(L)'
;MIDRIDEYKSRRKKRKLRRIVFALLFTGFAVLLSWFFGSQVTTTVIIATHAELETDLSSNSGLSNEGMERANYLASTLSSVDVIDGVDAIYATSYRATQETAEPISRLLDLPINIVDQDIAETFIESITDDHSGQIVLIVSHPENLSRLVVELQGSKNINTDSLSRNDQLFIITVPWFGKVKTLQLTYGT
;
A
#
# COMPACT_ATOMS: atom_id res chain seq x y z
N MET A 1 46.43 -19.28 53.25
CA MET A 1 44.96 -19.09 53.37
C MET A 1 44.45 -17.91 52.53
N ILE A 2 45.22 -16.81 52.41
CA ILE A 2 44.91 -15.63 51.59
C ILE A 2 44.75 -15.95 50.09
N ASP A 3 45.60 -16.81 49.54
CA ASP A 3 45.64 -17.16 48.11
C ASP A 3 44.32 -17.80 47.59
N ARG A 4 43.67 -18.63 48.43
CA ARG A 4 42.36 -19.24 48.12
C ARG A 4 41.22 -18.23 48.09
N ILE A 5 41.31 -17.15 48.89
CA ILE A 5 40.28 -16.11 48.97
C ILE A 5 40.36 -15.22 47.72
N ASP A 6 41.57 -14.89 47.27
CA ASP A 6 41.77 -14.09 46.06
C ASP A 6 41.46 -14.88 44.79
N GLU A 7 41.79 -16.18 44.77
CA GLU A 7 41.36 -17.09 43.71
C GLU A 7 39.82 -17.19 43.63
N TYR A 8 39.14 -17.32 44.77
CA TYR A 8 37.67 -17.34 44.84
C TYR A 8 37.05 -16.02 44.37
N LYS A 9 37.59 -14.87 44.81
CA LYS A 9 37.14 -13.54 44.36
C LYS A 9 37.33 -13.36 42.85
N SER A 10 38.45 -13.80 42.28
CA SER A 10 38.72 -13.71 40.84
C SER A 10 37.76 -14.59 40.00
N ARG A 11 37.48 -15.82 40.44
CA ARG A 11 36.51 -16.73 39.81
C ARG A 11 35.08 -16.16 39.88
N ARG A 12 34.70 -15.55 41.01
CA ARG A 12 33.39 -14.86 41.17
C ARG A 12 33.26 -13.63 40.27
N LYS A 13 34.32 -12.82 40.14
CA LYS A 13 34.37 -11.65 39.24
C LYS A 13 34.25 -12.08 37.77
N LYS A 14 34.97 -13.12 37.34
CA LYS A 14 34.87 -13.70 35.98
C LYS A 14 33.47 -14.23 35.67
N ARG A 15 32.79 -14.88 36.62
CA ARG A 15 31.39 -15.35 36.46
C ARG A 15 30.40 -14.19 36.35
N LYS A 16 30.55 -13.14 37.16
CA LYS A 16 29.73 -11.91 37.05
C LYS A 16 29.95 -11.23 35.70
N LEU A 17 31.20 -11.10 35.25
CA LEU A 17 31.52 -10.49 33.96
C LEU A 17 30.93 -11.28 32.78
N ARG A 18 31.01 -12.61 32.79
CA ARG A 18 30.35 -13.46 31.77
C ARG A 18 28.84 -13.25 31.75
N ARG A 19 28.18 -13.19 32.91
CA ARG A 19 26.73 -12.91 32.99
C ARG A 19 26.36 -11.54 32.43
N ILE A 20 27.17 -10.51 32.70
CA ILE A 20 26.97 -9.18 32.15
C ILE A 20 27.16 -9.19 30.62
N VAL A 21 28.20 -9.85 30.12
CA VAL A 21 28.43 -9.99 28.67
C VAL A 21 27.28 -10.74 28.00
N PHE A 22 26.80 -11.85 28.58
CA PHE A 22 25.64 -12.57 28.07
C PHE A 22 24.37 -11.72 28.09
N ALA A 23 24.13 -10.95 29.16
CA ALA A 23 22.99 -10.04 29.23
C ALA A 23 23.08 -8.95 28.16
N LEU A 24 24.25 -8.35 27.95
CA LEU A 24 24.46 -7.34 26.91
C LEU A 24 24.27 -7.91 25.51
N LEU A 25 24.79 -9.10 25.24
CA LEU A 25 24.60 -9.79 23.96
C LEU A 25 23.12 -10.13 23.72
N PHE A 26 22.43 -10.61 24.75
CA PHE A 26 21.01 -10.92 24.67
C PHE A 26 20.17 -9.66 24.40
N THR A 27 20.42 -8.57 25.12
CA THR A 27 19.73 -7.30 24.90
C THR A 27 20.03 -6.74 23.51
N GLY A 28 21.29 -6.77 23.06
CA GLY A 28 21.67 -6.35 21.71
C GLY A 28 20.98 -7.18 20.63
N PHE A 29 20.91 -8.51 20.81
CA PHE A 29 20.20 -9.40 19.91
C PHE A 29 18.68 -9.14 19.90
N ALA A 30 18.08 -8.89 21.06
CA ALA A 30 16.66 -8.56 21.17
C ALA A 30 16.30 -7.24 20.48
N VAL A 31 17.17 -6.22 20.59
CA VAL A 31 17.00 -4.93 19.88
C VAL A 31 17.12 -5.14 18.36
N LEU A 32 18.10 -5.92 17.90
CA LEU A 32 18.25 -6.28 16.49
C LEU A 32 17.02 -7.03 15.96
N LEU A 33 16.51 -8.00 16.72
CA LEU A 33 15.29 -8.72 16.38
C LEU A 33 14.10 -7.77 16.31
N SER A 34 13.93 -6.89 17.29
CA SER A 34 12.83 -5.94 17.33
C SER A 34 12.86 -5.01 16.12
N TRP A 35 14.05 -4.54 15.71
CA TRP A 35 14.21 -3.72 14.52
C TRP A 35 13.90 -4.51 13.24
N PHE A 36 14.36 -5.77 13.14
CA PHE A 36 14.10 -6.64 11.99
C PHE A 36 12.62 -7.06 11.84
N PHE A 37 11.90 -7.23 12.95
CA PHE A 37 10.47 -7.51 12.90
C PHE A 37 9.64 -6.24 12.65
N GLY A 38 10.10 -5.08 13.13
CA GLY A 38 9.47 -3.79 12.83
C GLY A 38 9.55 -3.38 11.36
N SER A 39 10.53 -3.89 10.59
CA SER A 39 10.67 -3.61 9.17
C SER A 39 9.78 -4.47 8.26
N GLN A 40 8.98 -5.40 8.80
CA GLN A 40 8.08 -6.26 8.02
C GLN A 40 6.76 -5.56 7.68
N VAL A 41 6.86 -4.43 7.00
CA VAL A 41 5.71 -3.67 6.51
C VAL A 41 5.33 -4.12 5.11
N THR A 42 4.04 -4.12 4.83
CA THR A 42 3.49 -4.51 3.52
C THR A 42 2.58 -3.39 3.06
N THR A 43 2.95 -2.72 1.98
CA THR A 43 2.13 -1.67 1.36
C THR A 43 1.10 -2.32 0.44
N THR A 44 -0.16 -1.90 0.55
CA THR A 44 -1.22 -2.35 -0.36
C THR A 44 -1.63 -1.21 -1.26
N VAL A 45 -1.46 -1.38 -2.57
CA VAL A 45 -1.89 -0.40 -3.56
C VAL A 45 -3.13 -0.93 -4.26
N ILE A 46 -4.23 -0.20 -4.10
CA ILE A 46 -5.50 -0.44 -4.76
C ILE A 46 -5.57 0.49 -5.97
N ILE A 47 -5.73 -0.05 -7.17
CA ILE A 47 -5.86 0.74 -8.40
C ILE A 47 -7.26 0.52 -8.97
N ALA A 48 -8.02 1.59 -9.15
CA ALA A 48 -9.31 1.56 -9.80
C ALA A 48 -9.30 2.40 -11.09
N THR A 49 -10.07 1.99 -12.09
CA THR A 49 -10.37 2.86 -13.23
C THR A 49 -11.53 3.79 -12.91
N HIS A 50 -11.63 4.94 -13.59
CA HIS A 50 -12.81 5.79 -13.48
C HIS A 50 -14.08 5.05 -13.96
N ALA A 51 -15.23 5.41 -13.39
CA ALA A 51 -16.53 4.87 -13.79
C ALA A 51 -17.05 5.48 -15.12
N GLU A 52 -18.25 5.08 -15.54
CA GLU A 52 -18.88 5.53 -16.79
C GLU A 52 -18.95 7.05 -16.93
N LEU A 53 -18.50 7.55 -18.08
CA LEU A 53 -18.51 8.97 -18.40
C LEU A 53 -19.86 9.40 -18.97
N GLU A 54 -20.21 10.66 -18.80
CA GLU A 54 -21.22 11.28 -19.66
C GLU A 54 -20.74 11.26 -21.12
N THR A 55 -21.67 11.05 -22.04
CA THR A 55 -21.44 11.06 -23.49
C THR A 55 -21.11 12.44 -24.07
N ASP A 56 -20.81 13.43 -23.22
CA ASP A 56 -20.49 14.77 -23.66
C ASP A 56 -19.10 14.81 -24.30
N LEU A 57 -18.98 15.48 -25.45
CA LEU A 57 -17.79 15.51 -26.32
C LEU A 57 -16.62 16.35 -25.77
N SER A 58 -16.65 16.69 -24.48
CA SER A 58 -15.59 17.47 -23.85
C SER A 58 -14.35 16.60 -23.60
N SER A 59 -13.17 17.20 -23.64
CA SER A 59 -11.92 16.47 -23.38
C SER A 59 -11.76 16.02 -21.91
N ASN A 60 -12.66 16.45 -21.00
CA ASN A 60 -12.61 16.14 -19.57
C ASN A 60 -14.02 15.97 -19.00
N SER A 61 -14.79 15.06 -19.60
CA SER A 61 -16.16 14.78 -19.19
C SER A 61 -16.22 14.16 -17.79
N GLY A 62 -17.27 14.50 -17.04
CA GLY A 62 -17.54 13.92 -15.72
C GLY A 62 -18.22 12.55 -15.83
N LEU A 63 -18.61 12.00 -14.68
CA LEU A 63 -19.36 10.76 -14.58
C LEU A 63 -20.82 10.94 -15.01
N SER A 64 -21.35 9.93 -15.70
CA SER A 64 -22.78 9.80 -15.94
C SER A 64 -23.52 9.42 -14.66
N ASN A 65 -24.86 9.43 -14.68
CA ASN A 65 -25.65 8.91 -13.57
C ASN A 65 -25.30 7.45 -13.23
N GLU A 66 -25.10 6.61 -14.25
CA GLU A 66 -24.64 5.23 -14.10
C GLU A 66 -23.23 5.19 -13.49
N GLY A 67 -22.33 6.07 -13.92
CA GLY A 67 -20.99 6.20 -13.37
C GLY A 67 -20.97 6.61 -11.90
N MET A 68 -21.85 7.55 -11.50
CA MET A 68 -22.01 7.95 -10.10
C MET A 68 -22.53 6.79 -9.24
N GLU A 69 -23.52 6.04 -9.70
CA GLU A 69 -24.01 4.83 -9.01
C GLU A 69 -22.88 3.81 -8.83
N ARG A 70 -22.07 3.60 -9.87
CA ARG A 70 -20.94 2.70 -9.82
C ARG A 70 -19.82 3.18 -8.90
N ALA A 71 -19.53 4.47 -8.85
CA ALA A 71 -18.57 5.05 -7.91
C ALA A 71 -19.03 4.84 -6.45
N ASN A 72 -20.33 4.99 -6.18
CA ASN A 72 -20.90 4.64 -4.88
C ASN A 72 -20.81 3.14 -4.58
N TYR A 73 -21.02 2.28 -5.58
CA TYR A 73 -20.85 0.84 -5.43
C TYR A 73 -19.39 0.47 -5.10
N LEU A 74 -18.42 1.11 -5.76
CA LEU A 74 -16.99 0.96 -5.42
C LEU A 74 -16.74 1.31 -3.96
N ALA A 75 -17.23 2.47 -3.51
CA ALA A 75 -17.11 2.88 -2.12
C ALA A 75 -17.72 1.85 -1.17
N SER A 76 -18.92 1.33 -1.47
CA SER A 76 -19.55 0.30 -0.63
C SER A 76 -18.81 -1.04 -0.64
N THR A 77 -18.21 -1.40 -1.78
CA THR A 77 -17.41 -2.63 -1.92
C THR A 77 -16.18 -2.51 -1.05
N LEU A 78 -15.44 -1.40 -1.19
CA LEU A 78 -14.30 -1.11 -0.34
C LEU A 78 -14.72 -0.97 1.12
N SER A 79 -15.93 -0.46 1.42
CA SER A 79 -16.55 -0.36 2.76
C SER A 79 -17.10 -1.66 3.35
N SER A 80 -17.02 -2.78 2.64
CA SER A 80 -17.49 -4.09 3.14
C SER A 80 -16.37 -5.09 3.37
N VAL A 81 -15.27 -4.93 2.65
CA VAL A 81 -14.02 -5.66 2.90
C VAL A 81 -13.34 -4.90 4.04
N ASP A 82 -13.09 -5.51 5.19
CA ASP A 82 -12.50 -4.96 6.43
C ASP A 82 -11.08 -4.37 6.23
N VAL A 83 -11.00 -3.41 5.31
CA VAL A 83 -9.91 -2.63 4.74
C VAL A 83 -10.24 -1.16 5.04
N ILE A 84 -11.15 -0.86 5.97
CA ILE A 84 -11.85 0.46 6.03
C ILE A 84 -11.56 1.23 7.30
N ASP A 85 -10.85 0.60 8.21
CA ASP A 85 -9.82 1.33 8.93
C ASP A 85 -8.63 1.68 7.99
N GLY A 86 -8.70 1.34 6.68
CA GLY A 86 -7.56 1.00 5.81
C GLY A 86 -7.61 1.49 4.35
N VAL A 87 -7.86 2.77 4.14
CA VAL A 87 -7.11 3.49 3.09
C VAL A 87 -6.47 4.67 3.80
N ASP A 88 -5.17 4.84 3.66
CA ASP A 88 -4.40 5.93 4.27
C ASP A 88 -4.29 7.14 3.35
N ALA A 89 -4.33 6.91 2.03
CA ALA A 89 -4.21 7.98 1.04
C ALA A 89 -5.00 7.66 -0.24
N ILE A 90 -5.59 8.69 -0.82
CA ILE A 90 -6.34 8.63 -2.07
C ILE A 90 -5.62 9.50 -3.10
N TYR A 91 -5.38 8.95 -4.27
CA TYR A 91 -4.80 9.63 -5.42
C TYR A 91 -5.73 9.53 -6.62
N ALA A 92 -5.85 10.61 -7.37
CA ALA A 92 -6.57 10.62 -8.65
C ALA A 92 -5.79 11.45 -9.67
N THR A 93 -5.98 11.17 -10.96
CA THR A 93 -5.42 12.04 -12.00
C THR A 93 -6.09 13.42 -12.01
N SER A 94 -5.56 14.36 -12.79
CA SER A 94 -6.15 15.68 -12.99
C SER A 94 -7.52 15.67 -13.70
N TYR A 95 -7.96 14.51 -14.19
CA TYR A 95 -9.24 14.35 -14.86
C TYR A 95 -10.42 14.37 -13.88
N ARG A 96 -11.54 14.93 -14.35
CA ARG A 96 -12.75 15.10 -13.56
C ARG A 96 -13.36 13.74 -13.20
N ALA A 97 -13.40 12.81 -14.14
CA ALA A 97 -13.97 11.49 -13.93
C ALA A 97 -13.25 10.67 -12.85
N THR A 98 -11.93 10.74 -12.78
CA THR A 98 -11.15 10.02 -11.76
C THR A 98 -11.38 10.63 -10.37
N GLN A 99 -11.46 11.97 -10.28
CA GLN A 99 -11.79 12.68 -9.04
C GLN A 99 -13.22 12.37 -8.56
N GLU A 100 -14.21 12.44 -9.46
CA GLU A 100 -15.61 12.12 -9.14
C GLU A 100 -15.80 10.63 -8.76
N THR A 101 -15.01 9.72 -9.33
CA THR A 101 -15.04 8.30 -8.94
C THR A 101 -14.46 8.08 -7.55
N ALA A 102 -13.43 8.85 -7.17
CA ALA A 102 -12.81 8.78 -5.85
C ALA A 102 -13.62 9.49 -4.75
N GLU A 103 -14.47 10.45 -5.13
CA GLU A 103 -15.19 11.33 -4.20
C GLU A 103 -16.06 10.60 -3.15
N PRO A 104 -16.84 9.56 -3.49
CA PRO A 104 -17.62 8.82 -2.49
C PRO A 104 -16.74 8.19 -1.40
N ILE A 105 -15.55 7.68 -1.76
CA ILE A 105 -14.60 7.06 -0.83
C ILE A 105 -13.92 8.14 0.03
N SER A 106 -13.51 9.25 -0.59
CA SER A 106 -12.95 10.41 0.10
C SER A 106 -13.90 10.93 1.19
N ARG A 107 -15.19 11.08 0.87
CA ARG A 107 -16.20 11.51 1.83
C ARG A 107 -16.48 10.48 2.92
N LEU A 108 -16.44 9.19 2.59
CA LEU A 108 -16.68 8.11 3.54
C LEU A 108 -15.55 8.00 4.59
N LEU A 109 -14.30 8.21 4.16
CA LEU A 109 -13.10 8.05 4.97
C LEU A 109 -12.56 9.38 5.55
N ASP A 110 -13.16 10.51 5.18
CA ASP A 110 -12.69 11.87 5.51
C ASP A 110 -11.22 12.11 5.09
N LEU A 111 -10.87 11.64 3.88
CA LEU A 111 -9.53 11.75 3.31
C LEU A 111 -9.49 12.69 2.11
N PRO A 112 -8.46 13.53 1.96
CA PRO A 112 -8.29 14.36 0.78
C PRO A 112 -7.95 13.51 -0.46
N ILE A 113 -8.38 13.98 -1.63
CA ILE A 113 -7.96 13.43 -2.93
C ILE A 113 -6.70 14.16 -3.37
N ASN A 114 -5.58 13.45 -3.45
CA ASN A 114 -4.31 13.98 -3.92
C ASN A 114 -4.24 13.88 -5.45
N ILE A 115 -4.13 15.02 -6.13
CA ILE A 115 -4.10 15.06 -7.60
C ILE A 115 -2.69 14.79 -8.09
N VAL A 116 -2.56 13.85 -9.03
CA VAL A 116 -1.30 13.49 -9.69
C VAL A 116 -1.40 13.62 -11.20
N ASP A 117 -0.25 13.78 -11.83
CA ASP A 117 -0.16 13.85 -13.29
C ASP A 117 -0.27 12.43 -13.90
N GLN A 118 -0.86 12.34 -15.08
CA GLN A 118 -1.19 11.09 -15.75
C GLN A 118 0.07 10.31 -16.19
N ASP A 119 1.17 11.00 -16.48
CA ASP A 119 2.33 10.44 -17.17
C ASP A 119 3.48 9.96 -16.27
N ILE A 120 3.42 10.18 -14.95
CA ILE A 120 4.57 10.03 -14.03
C ILE A 120 4.54 8.68 -13.28
N ALA A 121 4.17 7.58 -13.93
CA ALA A 121 3.97 6.30 -13.22
C ALA A 121 5.21 5.84 -12.41
N GLU A 122 6.44 5.95 -12.92
CA GLU A 122 7.65 5.47 -12.23
C GLU A 122 7.95 6.25 -10.94
N THR A 123 8.21 7.56 -11.04
CA THR A 123 8.52 8.38 -9.86
C THR A 123 7.37 8.46 -8.87
N PHE A 124 6.12 8.41 -9.37
CA PHE A 124 4.95 8.37 -8.50
C PHE A 124 4.88 7.07 -7.70
N ILE A 125 5.07 5.92 -8.34
CA ILE A 125 5.04 4.62 -7.66
C ILE A 125 6.19 4.47 -6.66
N GLU A 126 7.37 5.00 -6.98
CA GLU A 126 8.48 5.11 -6.02
C GLU A 126 8.06 5.93 -4.80
N SER A 127 7.47 7.12 -5.00
CA SER A 127 6.97 7.93 -3.87
C SER A 127 5.90 7.23 -3.05
N ILE A 128 5.00 6.45 -3.67
CA ILE A 128 4.00 5.66 -2.94
C ILE A 128 4.68 4.61 -2.06
N THR A 129 5.70 3.93 -2.57
CA THR A 129 6.38 2.87 -1.82
C THR A 129 7.19 3.42 -0.64
N ASP A 130 7.77 4.60 -0.82
CA ASP A 130 8.59 5.28 0.20
C ASP A 130 7.73 6.00 1.26
N ASP A 131 6.76 6.81 0.83
CA ASP A 131 5.96 7.65 1.72
C ASP A 131 4.83 6.88 2.42
N HIS A 132 4.34 5.80 1.79
CA HIS A 132 3.22 4.99 2.28
C HIS A 132 3.63 3.55 2.64
N SER A 133 4.81 3.39 3.23
CA SER A 133 5.31 2.10 3.67
C SER A 133 4.41 1.47 4.75
N GLY A 134 3.85 0.30 4.46
CA GLY A 134 2.92 -0.41 5.36
C GLY A 134 1.48 0.11 5.35
N GLN A 135 1.18 1.09 4.50
CA GLN A 135 -0.12 1.72 4.37
C GLN A 135 -0.90 1.17 3.18
N ILE A 136 -2.18 1.54 3.10
CA ILE A 136 -3.06 1.20 1.99
C ILE A 136 -3.34 2.46 1.18
N VAL A 137 -3.02 2.43 -0.11
CA VAL A 137 -3.18 3.58 -1.01
C VAL A 137 -4.16 3.25 -2.11
N LEU A 138 -5.15 4.11 -2.31
CA LEU A 138 -6.07 4.04 -3.44
C LEU A 138 -5.60 4.99 -4.56
N ILE A 139 -5.51 4.48 -5.78
CA ILE A 139 -5.19 5.24 -6.98
C ILE A 139 -6.33 5.08 -7.97
N VAL A 140 -6.98 6.18 -8.36
CA VAL A 140 -7.98 6.20 -9.42
C VAL A 140 -7.37 6.79 -10.69
N SER A 141 -7.32 6.00 -11.76
CA SER A 141 -6.66 6.38 -13.01
C SER A 141 -7.50 6.02 -14.23
N HIS A 142 -6.97 6.33 -15.42
CA HIS A 142 -7.55 5.87 -16.67
C HIS A 142 -7.13 4.44 -17.01
N PRO A 143 -7.98 3.69 -17.73
CA PRO A 143 -7.66 2.33 -18.18
C PRO A 143 -6.32 2.21 -18.91
N GLU A 144 -5.93 3.21 -19.71
CA GLU A 144 -4.64 3.23 -20.42
C GLU A 144 -3.40 3.13 -19.50
N ASN A 145 -3.47 3.68 -18.29
CA ASN A 145 -2.33 3.72 -17.37
C ASN A 145 -2.22 2.48 -16.49
N LEU A 146 -3.29 1.69 -16.43
CA LEU A 146 -3.40 0.57 -15.51
C LEU A 146 -2.27 -0.43 -15.73
N SER A 147 -2.01 -0.82 -16.98
CA SER A 147 -0.92 -1.74 -17.33
C SER A 147 0.44 -1.25 -16.82
N ARG A 148 0.71 0.05 -16.99
CA ARG A 148 1.97 0.67 -16.59
C ARG A 148 2.10 0.67 -15.07
N LEU A 149 1.06 1.11 -14.35
CA LEU A 149 1.05 1.12 -12.88
C LEU A 149 1.25 -0.28 -12.27
N VAL A 150 0.61 -1.31 -12.82
CA VAL A 150 0.77 -2.69 -12.30
C VAL A 150 2.20 -3.20 -12.53
N VAL A 151 2.78 -2.93 -13.71
CA VAL A 151 4.16 -3.33 -14.02
C VAL A 151 5.16 -2.62 -13.11
N GLU A 152 4.96 -1.33 -12.87
CA GLU A 152 5.84 -0.50 -12.03
C GLU A 152 5.84 -0.98 -10.57
N LEU A 153 4.68 -1.39 -10.07
CA LEU A 153 4.53 -2.03 -8.75
C LEU A 153 5.06 -3.47 -8.71
N GLN A 154 5.76 -3.92 -9.77
CA GLN A 154 6.28 -5.28 -9.94
C GLN A 154 5.18 -6.35 -9.83
N GLY A 155 3.96 -5.98 -10.20
CA GLY A 155 2.81 -6.87 -10.22
C GLY A 155 2.94 -8.02 -11.23
N SER A 156 2.00 -8.95 -11.17
CA SER A 156 1.95 -10.07 -12.11
C SER A 156 1.91 -9.59 -13.55
N LYS A 157 2.69 -10.22 -14.43
CA LYS A 157 2.59 -10.00 -15.89
C LYS A 157 1.45 -10.79 -16.54
N ASN A 158 0.85 -11.72 -15.80
CA ASN A 158 -0.28 -12.54 -16.25
C ASN A 158 -1.61 -11.86 -15.94
N ILE A 159 -1.80 -10.64 -16.44
CA ILE A 159 -3.05 -9.88 -16.31
C ILE A 159 -3.88 -10.13 -17.57
N ASN A 160 -5.20 -10.20 -17.42
CA ASN A 160 -6.07 -10.26 -18.58
C ASN A 160 -6.08 -8.90 -19.29
N THR A 161 -5.29 -8.77 -20.36
CA THR A 161 -5.16 -7.53 -21.15
C THR A 161 -6.46 -7.11 -21.82
N ASP A 162 -7.35 -8.04 -22.13
CA ASP A 162 -8.62 -7.76 -22.83
C ASP A 162 -9.62 -7.03 -21.93
N SER A 163 -9.46 -7.12 -20.61
CA SER A 163 -10.26 -6.40 -19.61
C SER A 163 -9.70 -5.03 -19.23
N LEU A 164 -8.45 -4.71 -19.60
CA LEU A 164 -7.78 -3.49 -19.15
C LEU A 164 -8.34 -2.21 -19.76
N SER A 165 -9.13 -2.31 -20.82
CA SER A 165 -9.80 -1.17 -21.46
C SER A 165 -11.14 -0.81 -20.81
N ARG A 166 -11.57 -1.54 -19.77
CA ARG A 166 -12.87 -1.31 -19.13
C ARG A 166 -12.79 -0.32 -17.97
N ASN A 167 -13.93 0.32 -17.71
CA ASN A 167 -14.11 1.36 -16.69
C ASN A 167 -14.48 0.78 -15.29
N ASP A 168 -14.44 -0.54 -15.15
CA ASP A 168 -14.90 -1.29 -13.97
C ASP A 168 -13.78 -2.11 -13.31
N GLN A 169 -12.53 -1.76 -13.58
CA GLN A 169 -11.38 -2.56 -13.18
C GLN A 169 -10.88 -2.16 -11.79
N LEU A 170 -10.64 -3.16 -10.95
CA LEU A 170 -10.07 -3.01 -9.61
C LEU A 170 -8.87 -3.95 -9.45
N PHE A 171 -7.71 -3.40 -9.16
CA PHE A 171 -6.49 -4.15 -8.89
C PHE A 171 -6.09 -3.95 -7.45
N ILE A 172 -5.73 -5.04 -6.77
CA ILE A 172 -5.14 -5.00 -5.43
C ILE A 172 -3.75 -5.58 -5.54
N ILE A 173 -2.75 -4.75 -5.27
CA ILE A 173 -1.34 -5.10 -5.36
C ILE A 173 -0.73 -5.00 -3.97
N THR A 174 -0.20 -6.11 -3.49
CA THR A 174 0.43 -6.19 -2.18
C THR A 174 1.94 -6.25 -2.37
N VAL A 175 2.63 -5.20 -1.93
CA VAL A 175 4.08 -5.00 -2.04
C VAL A 175 4.71 -5.25 -0.66
N PRO A 176 5.22 -6.46 -0.38
CA PRO A 176 5.90 -6.73 0.88
C PRO A 176 7.31 -6.13 0.87
N TRP A 177 7.82 -5.76 2.05
CA TRP A 177 9.24 -5.35 2.20
C TRP A 177 10.23 -6.40 1.69
N PHE A 178 9.83 -7.68 1.70
CA PHE A 178 10.60 -8.81 1.23
C PHE A 178 9.68 -9.89 0.66
N GLY A 179 10.02 -10.41 -0.52
CA GLY A 179 9.30 -11.52 -1.16
C GLY A 179 8.71 -11.14 -2.50
N LYS A 180 7.70 -11.89 -2.92
CA LYS A 180 7.02 -11.68 -4.22
C LYS A 180 5.80 -10.78 -4.02
N VAL A 181 5.68 -9.79 -4.90
CA VAL A 181 4.45 -9.00 -5.05
C VAL A 181 3.30 -9.91 -5.44
N LYS A 182 2.14 -9.66 -4.85
CA LYS A 182 0.89 -10.34 -5.20
C LYS A 182 -0.04 -9.35 -5.90
N THR A 183 -0.72 -9.82 -6.93
CA THR A 183 -1.69 -9.04 -7.70
C THR A 183 -3.00 -9.80 -7.75
N LEU A 184 -4.08 -9.13 -7.36
CA LEU A 184 -5.46 -9.58 -7.57
C LEU A 184 -6.11 -8.64 -8.58
N GLN A 185 -6.72 -9.22 -9.60
CA GLN A 185 -7.53 -8.50 -10.58
C GLN A 185 -9.00 -8.82 -10.30
N LEU A 186 -9.80 -7.77 -10.12
CA LEU A 186 -11.21 -7.81 -9.80
C LEU A 186 -11.95 -6.83 -10.73
N THR A 187 -13.26 -6.99 -10.80
CA THR A 187 -14.17 -6.01 -11.40
C THR A 187 -15.16 -5.53 -10.37
N TYR A 188 -15.63 -4.30 -10.49
CA TYR A 188 -16.58 -3.70 -9.56
C TYR A 188 -17.78 -3.11 -10.30
N GLY A 189 -18.98 -3.27 -9.74
CA GLY A 189 -20.23 -2.95 -10.43
C GLY A 189 -20.78 -4.13 -11.25
N THR A 190 -22.06 -4.07 -11.56
CA THR A 190 -22.81 -5.07 -12.36
C THR A 190 -23.13 -4.55 -13.75
#